data_AF-A0A7V8WGV9-F1
#
_entry.id   AF-A0A7V8WGV9-F1
#
_cell.length_a   1.000
_cell.length_b   1.000
_cell.length_c   1.000
_cell.angle_alpha   90.00
_cell.angle_beta   90.00
_cell.angle_gamma   90.00
#
_symmetry.space_group_name_H-M   'P 1'
#
loop_
_entity.id
_entity.type
_entity.pdbx_description
1 polymer ?
#
loop_
_entity_poly.entity_id
_entity_poly.type
_entity_poly.pdbx_seq_one_letter_code
_entity_poly.pdbx_strand_id
1 'polypeptide(L)'
;MATAAPAAQKIGKVVQIIGPVVDIEFEGGHLPEIYNAVRIANAGKGGTQIDVICEVEQHLGENRVRTVAMKPTDGMQRGMEAIDTGSPITMPVGPATLGRVMNVLGEPVDFPDRPVNSAERWSIHRHAPSMEDQSTELQMFETGIKVVDLLEPYLRGGKIGLFGGAGVGKTVIIQELIHNVAMKHGGVSVFAGVGERTREGNDLWLEFQESGVINMEEPEKSRAALVYGQMTEPPGARLRVALSGLTVAEYFRDAENKDVLLFVDNIFRFTQAGSEVSALLGRMPSAVGYQPTLLTEMGELQERITSTKKGSITSVQAIYVPADDYTDPAPATTF
;
A
#
# COMPACT_ATOMS: atom_id res chain seq x y z
N MET A 1 2.36 -7.98 -36.10
CA MET A 1 2.26 -6.75 -35.31
C MET A 1 0.86 -6.18 -35.50
N ALA A 2 -0.09 -6.57 -34.64
CA ALA A 2 -1.43 -5.99 -34.64
C ALA A 2 -1.41 -4.82 -33.65
N THR A 3 -1.43 -3.60 -34.18
CA THR A 3 -1.65 -2.38 -33.40
C THR A 3 -3.05 -2.45 -32.81
N ALA A 4 -3.15 -2.70 -31.50
CA ALA A 4 -4.42 -2.62 -30.78
C ALA A 4 -4.99 -1.21 -30.97
N ALA A 5 -6.22 -1.12 -31.48
CA ALA A 5 -6.95 0.14 -31.55
C ALA A 5 -7.05 0.72 -30.12
N PRO A 6 -6.92 2.04 -29.92
CA PRO A 6 -7.13 2.63 -28.61
C PRO A 6 -8.57 2.33 -28.19
N ALA A 7 -8.75 1.66 -27.05
CA ALA A 7 -10.07 1.45 -26.48
C ALA A 7 -10.77 2.81 -26.36
N ALA A 8 -12.03 2.89 -26.79
CA ALA A 8 -12.81 4.11 -26.68
C ALA A 8 -12.75 4.58 -25.21
N GLN A 9 -12.13 5.75 -24.98
CA GLN A 9 -11.99 6.29 -23.64
C GLN A 9 -13.38 6.53 -23.05
N LYS A 10 -13.66 5.88 -21.93
CA LYS A 10 -14.95 5.98 -21.25
C LYS A 10 -14.86 7.19 -20.32
N ILE A 11 -15.39 8.31 -20.79
CA ILE A 11 -15.27 9.62 -20.15
C ILE A 11 -16.52 9.89 -19.31
N GLY A 12 -16.31 10.20 -18.05
CA GLY A 12 -17.30 10.75 -17.12
C GLY A 12 -17.03 12.22 -16.80
N LYS A 13 -17.91 12.83 -16.00
CA LYS A 13 -17.81 14.21 -15.55
C LYS A 13 -17.90 14.29 -14.05
N VAL A 14 -17.05 15.11 -13.44
CA VAL A 14 -17.09 15.38 -12.00
C VAL A 14 -18.36 16.16 -11.65
N VAL A 15 -19.23 15.61 -10.80
CA VAL A 15 -20.49 16.26 -10.40
C VAL A 15 -20.37 16.93 -9.03
N GLN A 16 -19.65 16.30 -8.10
CA GLN A 16 -19.54 16.77 -6.73
C GLN A 16 -18.17 16.44 -6.15
N ILE A 17 -17.65 17.34 -5.30
CA ILE A 17 -16.37 17.22 -4.62
C ILE A 17 -16.62 17.56 -3.14
N ILE A 18 -16.30 16.63 -2.24
CA ILE A 18 -16.42 16.78 -0.77
C ILE A 18 -15.10 16.31 -0.15
N GLY A 19 -14.18 17.24 0.11
CA GLY A 19 -12.84 16.89 0.55
C GLY A 19 -12.17 15.94 -0.46
N PRO A 20 -11.68 14.75 -0.04
CA PRO A 20 -11.08 13.77 -0.95
C PRO A 20 -12.12 12.86 -1.64
N VAL A 21 -13.42 12.98 -1.34
CA VAL A 21 -14.47 12.22 -2.02
C VAL A 21 -14.96 12.98 -3.25
N VAL A 22 -14.96 12.30 -4.39
CA VAL A 22 -15.37 12.87 -5.69
C VAL A 22 -16.44 11.98 -6.31
N ASP A 23 -17.63 12.54 -6.56
CA ASP A 23 -18.69 11.84 -7.27
C ASP A 23 -18.62 12.17 -8.77
N ILE A 24 -18.63 11.13 -9.59
CA ILE A 24 -18.40 11.19 -11.04
C ILE A 24 -19.58 10.53 -11.74
N GLU A 25 -20.14 11.22 -12.74
CA GLU A 25 -21.24 10.71 -13.57
C GLU A 25 -20.69 10.25 -14.92
N PHE A 26 -21.01 9.02 -15.30
CA PHE A 26 -20.62 8.44 -16.57
C PHE A 26 -21.84 8.39 -17.50
N GLU A 27 -21.69 8.89 -18.73
CA GLU A 27 -22.76 8.86 -19.72
C GLU A 27 -22.78 7.51 -20.47
N GLY A 28 -23.92 7.14 -21.06
CA GLY A 28 -24.02 5.98 -21.95
C GLY A 28 -24.14 4.62 -21.26
N GLY A 29 -24.52 4.57 -19.98
CA GLY A 29 -24.75 3.32 -19.24
C GLY A 29 -23.48 2.55 -18.87
N HIS A 30 -22.30 3.15 -19.05
CA HIS A 30 -21.06 2.63 -18.52
C HIS A 30 -20.88 3.07 -17.07
N LEU A 31 -20.56 2.13 -16.19
CA LEU A 31 -20.18 2.39 -14.81
C LEU A 31 -18.87 1.64 -14.57
N PRO A 32 -17.78 2.32 -14.19
CA PRO A 32 -16.55 1.65 -13.80
C PRO A 32 -16.80 0.69 -12.63
N GLU A 33 -16.08 -0.43 -12.60
CA GLU A 33 -16.20 -1.40 -11.51
C GLU A 33 -15.71 -0.80 -10.19
N ILE A 34 -16.16 -1.37 -9.07
CA ILE A 34 -15.61 -1.01 -7.75
C ILE A 34 -14.11 -1.34 -7.75
N TYR A 35 -13.33 -0.44 -7.16
CA TYR A 35 -11.87 -0.41 -7.16
C TYR A 35 -11.18 0.00 -8.47
N ASN A 36 -11.91 0.25 -9.56
CA ASN A 36 -11.27 0.82 -10.75
C ASN A 36 -10.72 2.22 -10.48
N ALA A 37 -9.58 2.52 -11.09
CA ALA A 37 -8.99 3.84 -11.07
C ALA A 37 -9.67 4.75 -12.11
N VAL A 38 -9.90 6.00 -11.72
CA VAL A 38 -10.42 7.05 -12.58
C VAL A 38 -9.45 8.21 -12.54
N ARG A 39 -8.93 8.61 -13.70
CA ARG A 39 -8.00 9.72 -13.84
C ARG A 39 -8.74 11.00 -14.16
N ILE A 40 -8.61 12.01 -13.31
CA ILE A 40 -9.11 13.35 -13.54
C ILE A 40 -7.91 14.22 -13.90
N ALA A 41 -7.86 14.68 -15.14
CA ALA A 41 -6.76 15.50 -15.64
C ALA A 41 -7.28 16.75 -16.36
N ASN A 42 -6.61 17.87 -16.19
CA ASN A 42 -6.85 19.07 -16.99
C ASN A 42 -5.53 19.64 -17.52
N ALA A 43 -5.44 19.80 -18.84
CA ALA A 43 -4.35 20.52 -19.48
C ALA A 43 -4.53 22.02 -19.19
N GLY A 44 -3.87 22.49 -18.14
CA GLY A 44 -4.02 23.83 -17.57
C GLY A 44 -4.12 24.94 -18.61
N LYS A 45 -5.34 25.33 -18.98
CA LYS A 45 -5.63 26.60 -19.62
C LYS A 45 -5.81 27.65 -18.53
N GLY A 46 -4.69 28.12 -17.97
CA GLY A 46 -4.65 29.28 -17.06
C GLY A 46 -4.75 29.01 -15.55
N GLY A 47 -4.43 27.80 -15.07
CA GLY A 47 -4.47 27.45 -13.63
C GLY A 47 -3.53 26.30 -13.27
N THR A 48 -3.60 25.84 -12.01
CA THR A 48 -2.85 24.69 -11.47
C THR A 48 -3.07 23.43 -12.31
N GLN A 49 -2.00 22.73 -12.67
CA GLN A 49 -2.10 21.44 -13.35
C GLN A 49 -2.71 20.41 -12.39
N ILE A 50 -3.81 19.80 -12.82
CA ILE A 50 -4.51 18.76 -12.04
C ILE A 50 -4.28 17.44 -12.75
N ASP A 51 -3.71 16.48 -12.02
CA ASP A 51 -3.60 15.08 -12.42
C ASP A 51 -3.80 14.23 -11.17
N VAL A 52 -5.04 13.80 -10.95
CA VAL A 52 -5.45 13.09 -9.75
C VAL A 52 -6.08 11.77 -10.14
N ILE A 53 -5.57 10.70 -9.53
CA ILE A 53 -6.17 9.38 -9.58
C ILE A 53 -7.15 9.27 -8.41
N CYS A 54 -8.37 8.89 -8.72
CA CYS A 54 -9.39 8.51 -7.75
C CYS A 54 -9.71 7.02 -7.92
N GLU A 55 -10.05 6.33 -6.83
CA GLU A 55 -10.50 4.94 -6.85
C GLU A 55 -12.00 4.87 -6.59
N VAL A 56 -12.73 4.05 -7.35
CA VAL A 56 -14.17 3.86 -7.18
C VAL A 56 -14.45 3.03 -5.92
N GLU A 57 -15.23 3.58 -4.99
CA GLU A 57 -15.60 2.90 -3.74
C GLU A 57 -17.05 2.41 -3.76
N GLN A 58 -17.95 3.15 -4.40
CA GLN A 58 -19.39 2.86 -4.37
C GLN A 58 -20.09 3.27 -5.66
N HIS A 59 -21.15 2.56 -6.03
CA HIS A 59 -22.10 2.99 -7.06
C HIS A 59 -23.30 3.66 -6.37
N LEU A 60 -23.58 4.92 -6.72
CA LEU A 60 -24.65 5.72 -6.10
C LEU A 60 -26.00 5.55 -6.81
N GLY A 61 -26.03 4.91 -7.98
CA GLY A 61 -27.17 4.94 -8.90
C GLY A 61 -27.10 6.11 -9.87
N GLU A 62 -28.07 6.22 -10.79
CA GLU A 62 -28.14 7.30 -11.79
C GLU A 62 -26.85 7.48 -12.62
N ASN A 63 -26.15 6.37 -12.91
CA ASN A 63 -24.84 6.35 -13.57
C ASN A 63 -23.72 7.13 -12.83
N ARG A 64 -23.85 7.27 -11.50
CA ARG A 64 -22.85 7.92 -10.66
C ARG A 64 -22.05 6.91 -9.84
N VAL A 65 -20.75 7.15 -9.79
CA VAL A 65 -19.83 6.49 -8.87
C VAL A 65 -19.31 7.47 -7.85
N ARG A 66 -19.11 7.00 -6.62
CA ARG A 66 -18.38 7.70 -5.58
C ARG A 66 -16.96 7.19 -5.56
N THR A 67 -16.02 8.12 -5.67
CA THR A 67 -14.60 7.82 -5.70
C THR A 67 -13.86 8.50 -4.56
N VAL A 68 -12.70 7.97 -4.18
CA VAL A 68 -11.79 8.56 -3.20
C VAL A 68 -10.48 8.92 -3.89
N ALA A 69 -10.05 10.16 -3.73
CA ALA A 69 -8.84 10.69 -4.35
C ALA A 69 -7.55 10.23 -3.64
N MET A 70 -6.54 9.89 -4.43
CA MET A 70 -5.20 9.51 -3.96
C MET A 70 -4.23 10.71 -3.89
N LYS A 71 -4.62 11.87 -4.46
CA LYS A 71 -3.90 13.14 -4.38
C LYS A 71 -4.84 14.25 -3.90
N PRO A 72 -4.33 15.38 -3.39
CA PRO A 72 -5.16 16.51 -3.00
C PRO A 72 -6.11 16.95 -4.11
N THR A 73 -7.35 17.27 -3.75
CA THR A 73 -8.42 17.69 -4.68
C THR A 73 -8.50 19.21 -4.85
N ASP A 74 -7.53 19.95 -4.30
CA ASP A 74 -7.48 21.41 -4.39
C ASP A 74 -7.44 21.89 -5.83
N GLY A 75 -8.33 22.82 -6.17
CA GLY A 75 -8.46 23.36 -7.52
C GLY A 75 -9.32 22.52 -8.46
N MET A 76 -9.80 21.32 -8.06
CA MET A 76 -10.77 20.57 -8.85
C MET A 76 -12.09 21.35 -9.01
N GLN A 77 -12.71 21.20 -10.19
CA GLN A 77 -13.97 21.86 -10.52
C GLN A 77 -14.97 20.85 -11.05
N ARG A 78 -16.25 21.14 -10.82
CA ARG A 78 -17.34 20.37 -11.42
C ARG A 78 -17.30 20.51 -12.94
N GLY A 79 -17.66 19.44 -13.63
CA GLY A 79 -17.60 19.34 -15.09
C GLY A 79 -16.24 18.95 -15.64
N MET A 80 -15.20 18.77 -14.79
CA MET A 80 -13.92 18.20 -15.25
C MET A 80 -14.12 16.79 -15.80
N GLU A 81 -13.37 16.47 -16.86
CA GLU A 81 -13.37 15.15 -17.47
C GLU A 81 -12.67 14.14 -16.56
N ALA A 82 -13.31 12.98 -16.42
CA ALA A 82 -12.84 11.87 -15.63
C ALA A 82 -12.75 10.63 -16.52
N ILE A 83 -11.56 10.05 -16.64
CA ILE A 83 -11.30 8.95 -17.57
C ILE A 83 -11.19 7.66 -16.75
N ASP A 84 -12.08 6.71 -16.99
CA ASP A 84 -11.94 5.35 -16.45
C ASP A 84 -10.70 4.68 -17.07
N THR A 85 -9.78 4.22 -16.23
CA THR A 85 -8.59 3.50 -16.70
C THR A 85 -8.91 2.06 -17.12
N GLY A 86 -10.08 1.55 -16.72
CA GLY A 86 -10.53 0.18 -17.00
C GLY A 86 -9.92 -0.87 -16.08
N SER A 87 -9.08 -0.48 -15.12
CA SER A 87 -8.47 -1.38 -14.15
C SER A 87 -8.28 -0.69 -12.80
N PRO A 88 -8.07 -1.45 -11.71
CA PRO A 88 -7.66 -0.86 -10.45
C PRO A 88 -6.29 -0.17 -10.53
N ILE A 89 -5.93 0.54 -9.46
CA ILE A 89 -4.58 1.10 -9.31
C ILE A 89 -3.56 -0.04 -9.43
N THR A 90 -2.49 0.19 -10.20
CA THR A 90 -1.44 -0.80 -10.44
C THR A 90 -0.08 -0.30 -9.97
N MET A 91 0.69 -1.20 -9.35
CA MET A 91 2.07 -0.96 -8.94
C MET A 91 3.05 -1.56 -9.94
N PRO A 92 4.16 -0.88 -10.27
CA PRO A 92 5.30 -1.56 -10.90
C PRO A 92 5.84 -2.62 -9.95
N VAL A 93 6.24 -3.76 -10.48
CA VAL A 93 6.74 -4.90 -9.68
C VAL A 93 8.08 -5.42 -10.19
N GLY A 94 8.73 -6.28 -9.40
CA GLY A 94 9.97 -6.95 -9.77
C GLY A 94 11.24 -6.16 -9.48
N PRO A 95 12.41 -6.66 -9.93
CA PRO A 95 13.71 -6.17 -9.45
C PRO A 95 13.95 -4.68 -9.67
N ALA A 96 13.30 -4.08 -10.67
CA ALA A 96 13.37 -2.65 -10.94
C ALA A 96 12.83 -1.76 -9.79
N THR A 97 12.02 -2.32 -8.89
CA THR A 97 11.50 -1.59 -7.71
C THR A 97 12.51 -1.55 -6.56
N LEU A 98 13.55 -2.39 -6.59
CA LEU A 98 14.56 -2.45 -5.53
C LEU A 98 15.42 -1.18 -5.56
N GLY A 99 15.69 -0.63 -4.38
CA GLY A 99 16.40 0.62 -4.17
C GLY A 99 15.58 1.88 -4.43
N ARG A 100 14.32 1.74 -4.88
CA ARG A 100 13.45 2.87 -5.22
C ARG A 100 12.49 3.22 -4.09
N VAL A 101 12.13 4.49 -4.04
CA VAL A 101 11.04 5.01 -3.20
C VAL A 101 9.85 5.33 -4.09
N MET A 102 8.71 4.70 -3.84
CA MET A 102 7.49 4.84 -4.63
C MET A 102 6.32 5.34 -3.77
N ASN A 103 5.37 6.05 -4.38
CA ASN A 103 4.09 6.38 -3.74
C ASN A 103 3.04 5.27 -3.96
N VAL A 104 1.82 5.49 -3.44
CA VAL A 104 0.66 4.58 -3.60
C VAL A 104 0.27 4.27 -5.06
N LEU A 105 0.65 5.13 -6.01
CA LEU A 105 0.38 4.96 -7.44
C LEU A 105 1.54 4.28 -8.19
N GLY A 106 2.62 3.94 -7.47
CA GLY A 106 3.84 3.40 -8.04
C GLY A 106 4.66 4.42 -8.82
N GLU A 107 4.43 5.70 -8.58
CA GLU A 107 5.25 6.79 -9.11
C GLU A 107 6.49 6.95 -8.22
N PRO A 108 7.69 7.17 -8.79
CA PRO A 108 8.90 7.39 -8.00
C PRO A 108 8.86 8.74 -7.27
N VAL A 109 9.23 8.73 -6.00
CA VAL A 109 9.32 9.93 -5.14
C VAL A 109 10.78 10.35 -4.92
N ASP A 110 11.72 9.40 -5.02
CA ASP A 110 13.16 9.62 -4.85
C ASP A 110 13.76 10.49 -5.96
N PHE A 111 13.54 10.10 -7.21
CA PHE A 111 14.07 10.72 -8.41
C PHE A 111 12.91 10.91 -9.40
N PRO A 112 12.17 12.03 -9.32
CA PRO A 112 10.98 12.25 -10.15
C PRO A 112 11.25 12.15 -11.66
N ASP A 113 12.45 12.51 -12.09
CA ASP A 113 12.87 12.44 -13.50
C ASP A 113 13.25 11.02 -13.96
N ARG A 114 13.28 10.04 -13.05
CA ARG A 114 13.70 8.66 -13.32
C ARG A 114 12.55 7.68 -13.07
N PRO A 115 11.78 7.30 -14.10
CA PRO A 115 10.70 6.33 -13.95
C PRO A 115 11.25 4.98 -13.46
N VAL A 116 10.40 4.23 -12.74
CA VAL A 116 10.68 2.83 -12.40
C VAL A 116 10.42 1.99 -13.65
N ASN A 117 11.48 1.60 -14.35
CA ASN A 117 11.41 0.81 -15.58
C ASN A 117 11.09 -0.66 -15.27
N SER A 118 9.86 -0.93 -14.84
CA SER A 118 9.37 -2.28 -14.63
C SER A 118 8.76 -2.86 -15.91
N ALA A 119 8.98 -4.16 -16.13
CA ALA A 119 8.38 -4.92 -17.22
C ALA A 119 6.89 -5.22 -16.98
N GLU A 120 6.47 -5.29 -15.72
CA GLU A 120 5.12 -5.70 -15.32
C GLU A 120 4.52 -4.72 -14.31
N ARG A 121 3.20 -4.57 -14.36
CA ARG A 121 2.45 -3.86 -13.33
C ARG A 121 1.32 -4.73 -12.83
N TRP A 122 1.17 -4.83 -11.51
CA TRP A 122 0.15 -5.66 -10.88
C TRP A 122 -0.88 -4.78 -10.16
N SER A 123 -2.15 -5.19 -10.19
CA SER A 123 -3.23 -4.53 -9.44
C SER A 123 -2.94 -4.59 -7.94
N ILE A 124 -3.22 -3.50 -7.22
CA ILE A 124 -3.11 -3.49 -5.75
C ILE A 124 -4.22 -4.29 -5.06
N HIS A 125 -5.35 -4.46 -5.75
CA HIS A 125 -6.49 -5.26 -5.32
C HIS A 125 -6.35 -6.66 -5.90
N ARG A 126 -5.96 -7.60 -5.05
CA ARG A 126 -5.79 -9.02 -5.37
C ARG A 126 -6.44 -9.85 -4.29
N HIS A 127 -6.93 -11.02 -4.67
CA HIS A 127 -7.47 -11.98 -3.71
C HIS A 127 -6.35 -12.64 -2.90
N ALA A 128 -6.66 -13.00 -1.66
CA ALA A 128 -5.77 -13.82 -0.85
C ALA A 128 -5.50 -15.19 -1.52
N PRO A 129 -4.33 -15.80 -1.26
CA PRO A 129 -4.03 -17.15 -1.73
C PRO A 129 -5.12 -18.15 -1.33
N SER A 130 -5.42 -19.09 -2.23
CA SER A 130 -6.40 -20.14 -1.96
C SER A 130 -5.89 -21.08 -0.85
N MET A 131 -6.80 -21.79 -0.19
CA MET A 131 -6.43 -22.81 0.80
C MET A 131 -5.49 -23.88 0.23
N GLU A 132 -5.62 -24.20 -1.07
CA GLU A 132 -4.75 -25.16 -1.74
C GLU A 132 -3.33 -24.63 -1.96
N ASP A 133 -3.15 -23.31 -2.04
CA ASP A 133 -1.85 -22.68 -2.26
C ASP A 133 -1.08 -22.42 -0.97
N GLN A 134 -1.76 -22.44 0.18
CA GLN A 134 -1.14 -22.21 1.48
C GLN A 134 -0.19 -23.36 1.88
N SER A 135 0.94 -22.99 2.46
CA SER A 135 1.87 -23.95 3.04
C SER A 135 1.40 -24.39 4.43
N THR A 136 1.49 -25.68 4.72
CA THR A 136 1.21 -26.23 6.06
C THR A 136 2.48 -26.42 6.91
N GLU A 137 3.65 -26.09 6.38
CA GLU A 137 4.93 -26.25 7.07
C GLU A 137 5.21 -25.08 8.01
N LEU A 138 5.44 -25.39 9.29
CA LEU A 138 5.92 -24.42 10.27
C LEU A 138 7.44 -24.44 10.30
N GLN A 139 8.05 -23.37 9.81
CA GLN A 139 9.50 -23.17 9.85
C GLN A 139 9.83 -21.91 10.64
N MET A 140 10.83 -22.00 11.50
CA MET A 140 11.33 -20.85 12.24
C MET A 140 12.08 -19.90 11.30
N PHE A 141 11.83 -18.61 11.46
CA PHE A 141 12.54 -17.53 10.80
C PHE A 141 13.63 -17.02 11.74
N GLU A 142 14.88 -17.42 11.50
CA GLU A 142 16.02 -17.02 12.32
C GLU A 142 16.37 -15.55 12.09
N THR A 143 16.09 -14.72 13.11
CA THR A 143 16.28 -13.27 13.04
C THR A 143 17.71 -12.84 13.34
N GLY A 144 18.45 -13.63 14.13
CA GLY A 144 19.75 -13.26 14.69
C GLY A 144 19.64 -12.42 15.97
N ILE A 145 18.43 -12.09 16.41
CA ILE A 145 18.18 -11.33 17.63
C ILE A 145 17.87 -12.31 18.76
N LYS A 146 18.80 -12.45 19.71
CA LYS A 146 18.73 -13.46 20.79
C LYS A 146 17.40 -13.49 21.55
N VAL A 147 16.85 -12.32 21.88
CA VAL A 147 15.58 -12.26 22.65
C VAL A 147 14.40 -12.76 21.83
N VAL A 148 14.39 -12.46 20.53
CA VAL A 148 13.36 -12.92 19.58
C VAL A 148 13.53 -14.41 19.33
N ASP A 149 14.71 -14.85 18.88
CA ASP A 149 14.95 -16.25 18.53
C ASP A 149 14.79 -17.22 19.72
N LEU A 150 14.96 -16.75 20.96
CA LEU A 150 14.82 -17.59 22.16
C LEU A 150 13.43 -17.56 22.78
N LEU A 151 12.84 -16.37 22.95
CA LEU A 151 11.58 -16.22 23.72
C LEU A 151 10.34 -16.18 22.83
N GLU A 152 10.44 -15.58 21.65
CA GLU A 152 9.33 -15.37 20.72
C GLU A 152 9.79 -15.60 19.27
N PRO A 153 10.11 -16.85 18.91
CA PRO A 153 10.66 -17.16 17.59
C PRO A 153 9.65 -16.86 16.48
N TYR A 154 10.11 -16.16 15.45
CA TYR A 154 9.25 -15.80 14.32
C TYR A 154 9.00 -17.01 13.42
N LEU A 155 7.81 -17.08 12.84
CA LEU A 155 7.46 -18.08 11.84
C LEU A 155 7.66 -17.51 10.43
N ARG A 156 8.19 -18.34 9.52
CA ARG A 156 8.29 -18.02 8.09
C ARG A 156 6.89 -17.90 7.48
N GLY A 157 6.59 -16.76 6.86
CA GLY A 157 5.25 -16.37 6.42
C GLY A 157 4.31 -15.98 7.54
N GLY A 158 4.83 -15.81 8.76
CA GLY A 158 4.08 -15.35 9.91
C GLY A 158 3.78 -13.85 9.84
N LYS A 159 2.82 -13.43 10.67
CA LYS A 159 2.46 -12.04 10.91
C LYS A 159 2.95 -11.69 12.32
N ILE A 160 3.87 -10.76 12.42
CA ILE A 160 4.52 -10.36 13.67
C ILE A 160 4.07 -8.95 14.03
N GLY A 161 3.56 -8.78 15.25
CA GLY A 161 3.22 -7.47 15.81
C GLY A 161 4.35 -6.90 16.67
N LEU A 162 4.90 -5.74 16.31
CA LEU A 162 5.80 -4.96 17.15
C LEU A 162 5.00 -3.93 17.94
N PHE A 163 4.67 -4.30 19.18
CA PHE A 163 3.93 -3.44 20.11
C PHE A 163 4.87 -2.47 20.81
N GLY A 164 4.49 -1.20 20.86
CA GLY A 164 5.16 -0.25 21.73
C GLY A 164 4.82 1.20 21.47
N GLY A 165 5.06 2.03 22.47
CA GLY A 165 4.91 3.49 22.40
C GLY A 165 5.95 4.17 21.50
N ALA A 166 5.94 5.50 21.49
CA ALA A 166 6.93 6.28 20.78
C ALA A 166 8.33 6.14 21.42
N GLY A 167 9.38 6.05 20.61
CA GLY A 167 10.77 6.09 21.08
C GLY A 167 11.33 4.80 21.69
N VAL A 168 10.61 3.67 21.67
CA VAL A 168 11.07 2.40 22.26
C VAL A 168 12.01 1.57 21.36
N GLY A 169 12.41 2.10 20.20
CA GLY A 169 13.35 1.42 19.29
C GLY A 169 12.73 0.48 18.24
N LYS A 170 11.43 0.59 17.94
CA LYS A 170 10.75 -0.23 16.91
C LYS A 170 11.47 -0.18 15.55
N THR A 171 11.79 1.03 15.08
CA THR A 171 12.47 1.25 13.80
C THR A 171 13.87 0.62 13.78
N VAL A 172 14.58 0.67 14.91
CA VAL A 172 15.92 0.05 15.05
C VAL A 172 15.83 -1.47 14.92
N ILE A 173 14.82 -2.10 15.54
CA ILE A 173 14.59 -3.55 15.39
C ILE A 173 14.26 -3.89 13.92
N ILE A 174 13.42 -3.09 13.27
CA ILE A 174 13.07 -3.27 11.85
C ILE A 174 14.32 -3.20 10.96
N GLN A 175 15.18 -2.21 11.16
CA GLN A 175 16.42 -2.06 10.42
C GLN A 175 17.36 -3.24 10.61
N GLU A 176 17.51 -3.70 11.86
CA GLU A 176 18.36 -4.85 12.19
C GLU A 176 17.82 -6.14 11.55
N LEU A 177 16.49 -6.32 11.51
CA LEU A 177 15.87 -7.45 10.81
C LEU A 177 16.13 -7.40 9.30
N ILE A 178 16.01 -6.23 8.68
CA ILE A 178 16.29 -6.03 7.25
C ILE A 178 17.76 -6.34 6.96
N HIS A 179 18.67 -5.83 7.78
CA HIS A 179 20.10 -6.05 7.64
C HIS A 179 20.45 -7.54 7.73
N ASN A 180 19.97 -8.23 8.78
CA ASN A 180 20.25 -9.64 9.00
C ASN A 180 19.72 -10.53 7.86
N VAL A 181 18.57 -10.18 7.28
CA VAL A 181 17.94 -10.99 6.23
C VAL A 181 18.55 -10.72 4.86
N ALA A 182 18.89 -9.47 4.57
CA ALA A 182 19.64 -9.11 3.37
C ALA A 182 21.01 -9.81 3.34
N MET A 183 21.69 -9.93 4.49
CA MET A 183 23.02 -10.52 4.59
C MET A 183 23.02 -12.06 4.66
N LYS A 184 22.07 -12.68 5.37
CA LYS A 184 22.10 -14.14 5.63
C LYS A 184 21.22 -14.96 4.71
N HIS A 185 20.05 -14.44 4.31
CA HIS A 185 19.00 -15.24 3.66
C HIS A 185 18.81 -14.90 2.18
N GLY A 186 19.51 -13.91 1.64
CA GLY A 186 19.41 -13.49 0.24
C GLY A 186 18.02 -13.00 -0.18
N GLY A 187 17.13 -12.80 0.81
CA GLY A 187 15.75 -12.38 0.64
C GLY A 187 15.61 -10.91 0.22
N VAL A 188 14.40 -10.55 -0.14
CA VAL A 188 14.02 -9.18 -0.50
C VAL A 188 13.18 -8.59 0.63
N SER A 189 13.38 -7.32 0.94
CA SER A 189 12.56 -6.58 1.90
C SER A 189 11.68 -5.56 1.17
N VAL A 190 10.44 -5.42 1.60
CA VAL A 190 9.54 -4.37 1.14
C VAL A 190 9.07 -3.59 2.37
N PHE A 191 9.22 -2.28 2.34
CA PHE A 191 8.76 -1.40 3.40
C PHE A 191 7.53 -0.63 2.91
N ALA A 192 6.41 -0.77 3.62
CA ALA A 192 5.18 -0.03 3.42
C ALA A 192 5.03 0.98 4.56
N GLY A 193 5.40 2.23 4.32
CA GLY A 193 5.23 3.32 5.28
C GLY A 193 3.84 3.93 5.17
N VAL A 194 2.91 3.43 5.97
CA VAL A 194 1.51 3.84 6.08
C VAL A 194 1.38 5.00 7.05
N GLY A 195 1.10 6.19 6.51
CA GLY A 195 0.98 7.39 7.32
C GLY A 195 2.28 7.72 8.04
N GLU A 196 3.42 7.46 7.41
CA GLU A 196 4.73 7.71 7.99
C GLU A 196 5.08 9.20 7.98
N ARG A 197 5.93 9.61 8.93
CA ARG A 197 6.49 10.96 8.91
C ARG A 197 7.54 11.04 7.81
N THR A 198 7.48 12.09 6.99
CA THR A 198 8.45 12.32 5.91
C THR A 198 9.90 12.33 6.41
N ARG A 199 10.14 12.86 7.62
CA ARG A 199 11.46 12.81 8.27
C ARG A 199 11.92 11.38 8.54
N GLU A 200 11.07 10.56 9.17
CA GLU A 200 11.40 9.17 9.54
C GLU A 200 11.63 8.31 8.28
N GLY A 201 10.81 8.50 7.24
CA GLY A 201 10.99 7.82 5.96
C GLY A 201 12.28 8.23 5.22
N ASN A 202 12.68 9.50 5.31
CA ASN A 202 13.95 9.98 4.76
C ASN A 202 15.15 9.42 5.53
N ASP A 203 15.11 9.47 6.86
CA ASP A 203 16.19 8.95 7.71
C ASP A 203 16.41 7.45 7.43
N LEU A 204 15.33 6.67 7.35
CA LEU A 204 15.38 5.25 6.99
C LEU A 204 15.99 5.01 5.59
N TRP A 205 15.65 5.85 4.61
CA TRP A 205 16.18 5.73 3.25
C TRP A 205 17.68 6.03 3.19
N LEU A 206 18.16 7.01 3.95
CA LEU A 206 19.58 7.33 4.06
C LEU A 206 20.34 6.21 4.79
N GLU A 207 19.80 5.70 5.90
CA GLU A 207 20.42 4.61 6.65
C GLU A 207 20.50 3.31 5.82
N PHE A 208 19.52 3.04 4.96
CA PHE A 208 19.59 1.91 4.02
C PHE A 208 20.68 2.10 2.96
N GLN A 209 21.00 3.33 2.57
CA GLN A 209 22.13 3.61 1.70
C GLN A 209 23.46 3.40 2.43
N GLU A 210 23.58 3.92 3.65
CA GLU A 210 24.80 3.80 4.47
C GLU A 210 25.11 2.35 4.85
N SER A 211 24.08 1.55 5.17
CA SER A 211 24.21 0.13 5.52
C SER A 211 24.39 -0.81 4.31
N GLY A 212 24.29 -0.28 3.08
CA GLY A 212 24.42 -1.05 1.85
C GLY A 212 23.20 -1.91 1.50
N VAL A 213 22.07 -1.75 2.19
CA VAL A 213 20.78 -2.40 1.86
C VAL A 213 20.23 -1.86 0.55
N ILE A 214 20.37 -0.55 0.33
CA ILE A 214 20.11 0.14 -0.94
C ILE A 214 21.46 0.59 -1.50
N ASN A 215 21.80 0.13 -2.70
CA ASN A 215 23.04 0.51 -3.35
C ASN A 215 22.75 1.46 -4.52
N MET A 216 23.21 2.71 -4.39
CA MET A 216 22.99 3.77 -5.38
C MET A 216 23.90 3.66 -6.60
N GLU A 217 25.08 3.07 -6.45
CA GLU A 217 26.05 2.88 -7.54
C GLU A 217 25.70 1.64 -8.37
N GLU A 218 25.22 0.59 -7.70
CA GLU A 218 24.81 -0.69 -8.28
C GLU A 218 23.37 -1.02 -7.89
N PRO A 219 22.35 -0.44 -8.55
CA PRO A 219 20.95 -0.64 -8.20
C PRO A 219 20.51 -2.11 -8.13
N GLU A 220 21.11 -2.97 -8.96
CA GLU A 220 20.85 -4.42 -9.00
C GLU A 220 21.20 -5.16 -7.70
N LYS A 221 22.06 -4.57 -6.86
CA LYS A 221 22.42 -5.13 -5.55
C LYS A 221 21.49 -4.69 -4.43
N SER A 222 20.60 -3.72 -4.68
CA SER A 222 19.64 -3.26 -3.69
C SER A 222 18.70 -4.40 -3.30
N ARG A 223 18.40 -4.50 -2.00
CA ARG A 223 17.56 -5.58 -1.44
C ARG A 223 16.24 -5.10 -0.85
N ALA A 224 16.03 -3.79 -0.78
CA ALA A 224 14.82 -3.19 -0.23
C ALA A 224 14.05 -2.37 -1.28
N ALA A 225 12.73 -2.49 -1.33
CA ALA A 225 11.84 -1.54 -2.01
C ALA A 225 11.05 -0.74 -0.97
N LEU A 226 10.95 0.58 -1.14
CA LEU A 226 10.25 1.47 -0.22
C LEU A 226 8.97 2.01 -0.88
N VAL A 227 7.83 1.81 -0.24
CA VAL A 227 6.53 2.34 -0.66
C VAL A 227 5.97 3.22 0.44
N TYR A 228 5.86 4.52 0.19
CA TYR A 228 5.45 5.50 1.18
C TYR A 228 4.09 6.12 0.85
N GLY A 229 3.29 6.28 1.89
CA GLY A 229 2.07 7.07 1.91
C GLY A 229 2.16 7.97 3.13
N GLN A 230 2.57 9.22 2.93
CA GLN A 230 2.96 10.10 4.02
C GLN A 230 1.75 10.61 4.82
N MET A 231 1.99 11.12 6.04
CA MET A 231 0.93 11.79 6.82
C MET A 231 0.29 12.99 6.11
N THR A 232 1.02 13.64 5.19
CA THR A 232 0.57 14.78 4.39
C THR A 232 -0.36 14.37 3.25
N GLU A 233 -0.39 13.07 2.90
CA GLU A 233 -1.22 12.55 1.82
C GLU A 233 -2.67 12.33 2.28
N PRO A 234 -3.64 12.43 1.34
CA PRO A 234 -5.05 12.21 1.66
C PRO A 234 -5.28 10.80 2.24
N PRO A 235 -6.36 10.61 3.02
CA PRO A 235 -6.66 9.32 3.65
C PRO A 235 -6.82 8.18 2.63
N GLY A 236 -7.26 8.46 1.39
CA GLY A 236 -7.29 7.46 0.33
C GLY A 236 -5.93 6.82 0.03
N ALA A 237 -4.89 7.66 -0.09
CA ALA A 237 -3.53 7.18 -0.35
C ALA A 237 -3.00 6.36 0.84
N ARG A 238 -3.19 6.86 2.07
CA ARG A 238 -2.80 6.13 3.29
C ARG A 238 -3.53 4.80 3.44
N LEU A 239 -4.80 4.72 3.05
CA LEU A 239 -5.57 3.48 3.10
C LEU A 239 -5.07 2.44 2.07
N ARG A 240 -4.51 2.86 0.94
CA ARG A 240 -4.08 1.95 -0.15
C ARG A 240 -2.59 1.65 -0.20
N VAL A 241 -1.75 2.41 0.50
CA VAL A 241 -0.30 2.22 0.46
C VAL A 241 0.14 0.85 1.01
N ALA A 242 -0.53 0.32 2.03
CA ALA A 242 -0.24 -1.02 2.55
C ALA A 242 -0.44 -2.11 1.47
N LEU A 243 -1.54 -2.03 0.72
CA LEU A 243 -1.82 -2.94 -0.40
C LEU A 243 -0.81 -2.77 -1.54
N SER A 244 -0.34 -1.54 -1.76
CA SER A 244 0.67 -1.23 -2.77
C SER A 244 2.02 -1.89 -2.44
N GLY A 245 2.48 -1.76 -1.20
CA GLY A 245 3.67 -2.45 -0.71
C GLY A 245 3.51 -3.97 -0.72
N LEU A 246 2.35 -4.48 -0.29
CA LEU A 246 2.05 -5.91 -0.33
C LEU A 246 2.09 -6.46 -1.76
N THR A 247 1.59 -5.73 -2.75
CA THR A 247 1.61 -6.16 -4.15
C THR A 247 3.03 -6.31 -4.71
N VAL A 248 3.93 -5.42 -4.30
CA VAL A 248 5.36 -5.54 -4.63
C VAL A 248 5.95 -6.79 -3.95
N ALA A 249 5.61 -7.06 -2.69
CA ALA A 249 6.05 -8.26 -1.97
C ALA A 249 5.50 -9.56 -2.60
N GLU A 250 4.23 -9.57 -3.00
CA GLU A 250 3.58 -10.71 -3.65
C GLU A 250 4.25 -11.09 -4.98
N TYR A 251 4.78 -10.13 -5.73
CA TYR A 251 5.56 -10.45 -6.93
C TYR A 251 6.79 -11.29 -6.59
N PHE A 252 7.57 -10.88 -5.59
CA PHE A 252 8.76 -11.63 -5.18
C PHE A 252 8.40 -13.01 -4.61
N ARG A 253 7.25 -13.14 -3.93
CA ARG A 253 6.72 -14.44 -3.48
C ARG A 253 6.27 -15.34 -4.64
N ASP A 254 5.42 -14.84 -5.53
CA ASP A 254 4.64 -15.65 -6.46
C ASP A 254 5.30 -15.84 -7.83
N ALA A 255 6.06 -14.83 -8.28
CA ALA A 255 6.78 -14.86 -9.56
C ALA A 255 8.24 -15.26 -9.39
N GLU A 256 8.92 -14.79 -8.34
CA GLU A 256 10.33 -15.11 -8.08
C GLU A 256 10.56 -16.23 -7.07
N ASN A 257 9.51 -16.74 -6.41
CA ASN A 257 9.59 -17.84 -5.44
C ASN A 257 10.56 -17.54 -4.28
N LYS A 258 10.56 -16.29 -3.80
CA LYS A 258 11.46 -15.82 -2.73
C LYS A 258 10.76 -15.72 -1.39
N ASP A 259 11.58 -15.72 -0.35
CA ASP A 259 11.17 -15.25 0.96
C ASP A 259 11.32 -13.74 1.03
N VAL A 260 10.22 -13.11 1.42
CA VAL A 260 10.07 -11.66 1.45
C VAL A 260 9.77 -11.23 2.87
N LEU A 261 10.48 -10.22 3.33
CA LEU A 261 10.09 -9.50 4.53
C LEU A 261 9.26 -8.28 4.16
N LEU A 262 8.02 -8.22 4.67
CA LEU A 262 7.16 -7.06 4.52
C LEU A 262 7.07 -6.28 5.83
N PHE A 263 7.56 -5.06 5.82
CA PHE A 263 7.42 -4.13 6.95
C PHE A 263 6.22 -3.23 6.73
N VAL A 264 5.31 -3.16 7.70
CA VAL A 264 4.18 -2.24 7.67
C VAL A 264 4.28 -1.32 8.87
N ASP A 265 4.71 -0.08 8.65
CA ASP A 265 4.76 0.97 9.68
C ASP A 265 3.84 2.11 9.25
N ASN A 266 2.68 2.36 9.83
CA ASN A 266 2.07 1.66 10.96
C ASN A 266 0.72 1.05 10.56
N ILE A 267 0.44 -0.19 10.95
CA ILE A 267 -0.84 -0.84 10.62
C ILE A 267 -2.03 -0.14 11.28
N PHE A 268 -1.83 0.52 12.43
CA PHE A 268 -2.87 1.36 13.03
C PHE A 268 -3.25 2.54 12.12
N ARG A 269 -2.30 3.11 11.38
CA ARG A 269 -2.56 4.23 10.45
C ARG A 269 -3.35 3.79 9.23
N PHE A 270 -3.25 2.51 8.82
CA PHE A 270 -4.14 1.92 7.82
C PHE A 270 -5.59 1.94 8.32
N THR A 271 -5.82 1.45 9.55
CA THR A 271 -7.14 1.48 10.18
C THR A 271 -7.67 2.90 10.36
N GLN A 272 -6.83 3.84 10.81
CA GLN A 272 -7.21 5.24 10.95
C GLN A 272 -7.59 5.88 9.61
N ALA A 273 -6.83 5.61 8.54
CA ALA A 273 -7.18 6.09 7.21
C ALA A 273 -8.53 5.49 6.75
N GLY A 274 -8.79 4.23 7.07
CA GLY A 274 -10.07 3.57 6.79
C GLY A 274 -11.25 4.21 7.51
N SER A 275 -11.09 4.60 8.79
CA SER A 275 -12.14 5.29 9.53
C SER A 275 -12.42 6.70 8.97
N GLU A 276 -11.37 7.44 8.57
CA GLU A 276 -11.52 8.73 7.88
C GLU A 276 -12.25 8.59 6.54
N VAL A 277 -11.86 7.64 5.68
CA VAL A 277 -12.53 7.37 4.39
C VAL A 277 -13.98 6.95 4.62
N SER A 278 -14.24 6.04 5.56
CA SER A 278 -15.59 5.56 5.87
C SER A 278 -16.53 6.69 6.31
N ALA A 279 -16.04 7.61 7.15
CA ALA A 279 -16.80 8.78 7.59
C ALA A 279 -17.14 9.69 6.39
N LEU A 280 -16.19 9.93 5.49
CA LEU A 280 -16.38 10.75 4.30
C LEU A 280 -17.32 10.11 3.26
N LEU A 281 -17.36 8.77 3.19
CA LEU A 281 -18.34 8.03 2.39
C LEU A 281 -19.76 8.07 2.99
N GLY A 282 -19.92 8.59 4.20
CA GLY A 282 -21.22 8.67 4.90
C GLY A 282 -21.67 7.36 5.53
N ARG A 283 -20.74 6.43 5.79
CA ARG A 283 -21.05 5.18 6.51
C ARG A 283 -21.24 5.50 8.00
N MET A 284 -22.21 4.86 8.64
CA MET A 284 -22.38 5.00 10.09
C MET A 284 -21.16 4.41 10.82
N PRO A 285 -20.55 5.14 11.77
CA PRO A 285 -19.42 4.62 12.53
C PRO A 285 -19.85 3.49 13.46
N SER A 286 -18.92 2.57 13.72
CA SER A 286 -19.04 1.46 14.66
C SER A 286 -18.43 1.82 16.02
N ALA A 287 -18.05 0.81 16.81
CA ALA A 287 -17.40 0.97 18.11
C ALA A 287 -16.21 1.94 18.05
N VAL A 288 -16.16 2.86 19.04
CA VAL A 288 -15.08 3.85 19.22
C VAL A 288 -14.86 4.77 18.00
N GLY A 289 -15.78 4.79 17.03
CA GLY A 289 -15.70 5.64 15.84
C GLY A 289 -15.02 4.99 14.62
N TYR A 290 -14.67 3.71 14.68
CA TYR A 290 -14.09 2.98 13.54
C TYR A 290 -15.11 2.68 12.44
N GLN A 291 -14.62 2.35 11.25
CA GLN A 291 -15.45 1.93 10.13
C GLN A 291 -16.17 0.60 10.42
N PRO A 292 -17.41 0.40 9.93
CA PRO A 292 -18.11 -0.87 10.06
C PRO A 292 -17.44 -2.01 9.29
N THR A 293 -16.58 -1.68 8.32
CA THR A 293 -15.84 -2.60 7.45
C THR A 293 -14.46 -2.98 7.98
N LEU A 294 -14.11 -2.61 9.23
CA LEU A 294 -12.77 -2.75 9.79
C LEU A 294 -12.23 -4.19 9.68
N LEU A 295 -13.05 -5.17 10.09
CA LEU A 295 -12.69 -6.59 10.05
C LEU A 295 -12.40 -7.08 8.63
N THR A 296 -13.23 -6.68 7.66
CA THR A 296 -13.08 -7.12 6.27
C THR A 296 -11.87 -6.47 5.62
N GLU A 297 -11.68 -5.17 5.78
CA GLU A 297 -10.52 -4.43 5.22
C GLU A 297 -9.19 -4.93 5.82
N MET A 298 -9.17 -5.20 7.12
CA MET A 298 -8.01 -5.81 7.77
C MET A 298 -7.78 -7.24 7.26
N GLY A 299 -8.84 -8.05 7.15
CA GLY A 299 -8.76 -9.41 6.64
C GLY A 299 -8.24 -9.49 5.20
N GLU A 300 -8.70 -8.62 4.31
CA GLU A 300 -8.24 -8.54 2.92
C GLU A 300 -6.75 -8.25 2.80
N LEU A 301 -6.21 -7.41 3.70
CA LEU A 301 -4.78 -7.13 3.77
C LEU A 301 -4.01 -8.29 4.41
N GLN A 302 -4.45 -8.77 5.56
CA GLN A 302 -3.71 -9.74 6.37
C GLN A 302 -3.71 -11.13 5.74
N GLU A 303 -4.80 -11.59 5.12
CA GLU A 303 -4.87 -12.95 4.54
C GLU A 303 -4.00 -13.13 3.29
N ARG A 304 -3.64 -12.02 2.64
CA ARG A 304 -2.65 -12.02 1.56
C ARG A 304 -1.21 -12.19 2.08
N ILE A 305 -0.95 -11.85 3.33
CA ILE A 305 0.33 -12.03 4.01
C ILE A 305 0.39 -13.45 4.57
N THR A 306 0.94 -14.37 3.78
CA THR A 306 1.06 -15.78 4.17
C THR A 306 2.17 -16.48 3.38
N SER A 307 2.54 -17.67 3.85
CA SER A 307 3.37 -18.63 3.12
C SER A 307 2.54 -19.39 2.09
N THR A 308 3.03 -19.43 0.86
CA THR A 308 2.48 -20.27 -0.21
C THR A 308 3.46 -21.39 -0.53
N LYS A 309 3.05 -22.32 -1.40
CA LYS A 309 3.93 -23.36 -1.95
C LYS A 309 5.12 -22.81 -2.76
N LYS A 310 5.07 -21.54 -3.15
CA LYS A 310 6.07 -20.88 -4.00
C LYS A 310 7.11 -20.09 -3.19
N GLY A 311 6.68 -19.45 -2.12
CA GLY A 311 7.53 -18.61 -1.31
C GLY A 311 6.79 -18.12 -0.07
N SER A 312 7.37 -17.21 0.68
CA SER A 312 6.75 -16.68 1.89
C SER A 312 6.81 -15.17 1.97
N ILE A 313 5.78 -14.56 2.58
CA ILE A 313 5.82 -13.18 3.03
C ILE A 313 5.74 -13.20 4.54
N THR A 314 6.88 -13.04 5.20
CA THR A 314 6.93 -12.81 6.65
C THR A 314 6.71 -11.32 6.88
N SER A 315 5.70 -10.94 7.64
CA SER A 315 5.39 -9.53 7.87
C SER A 315 5.71 -9.10 9.29
N VAL A 316 6.37 -7.95 9.42
CA VAL A 316 6.65 -7.30 10.70
C VAL A 316 5.91 -5.96 10.71
N GLN A 317 4.93 -5.85 11.59
CA GLN A 317 3.97 -4.76 11.59
C GLN A 317 4.11 -3.97 12.88
N ALA A 318 4.42 -2.69 12.78
CA ALA A 318 4.40 -1.82 13.94
C ALA A 318 2.94 -1.54 14.32
N ILE A 319 2.57 -1.82 15.57
CA ILE A 319 1.21 -1.60 16.08
C ILE A 319 1.27 -0.51 17.14
N TYR A 320 0.66 0.62 16.84
CA TYR A 320 0.39 1.65 17.84
C TYR A 320 -0.87 1.28 18.63
N VAL A 321 -0.75 1.22 19.96
CA VAL A 321 -1.88 0.97 20.85
C VAL A 321 -2.39 2.34 21.35
N PRO A 322 -3.60 2.77 20.93
CA PRO A 322 -4.14 4.06 21.35
C PRO A 322 -4.39 4.05 22.86
N ALA A 323 -3.86 5.07 23.54
CA ALA A 323 -4.00 5.25 24.99
C ALA A 323 -3.58 4.03 25.84
N ASP A 324 -2.69 3.17 25.32
CA ASP A 324 -2.28 1.90 25.94
C ASP A 324 -3.45 0.93 26.23
N ASP A 325 -4.58 1.09 25.50
CA ASP A 325 -5.76 0.23 25.61
C ASP A 325 -5.76 -0.88 24.55
N TYR A 326 -5.42 -2.10 24.96
CA TYR A 326 -5.44 -3.29 24.11
C TYR A 326 -6.85 -3.77 23.73
N THR A 327 -7.89 -3.25 24.39
CA THR A 327 -9.28 -3.58 24.08
C THR A 327 -9.86 -2.71 22.96
N ASP A 328 -9.11 -1.71 22.49
CA ASP A 328 -9.50 -0.91 21.35
C ASP A 328 -9.70 -1.82 20.11
N PRO A 329 -10.77 -1.63 19.31
CA PRO A 329 -11.06 -2.47 18.15
C PRO A 329 -9.92 -2.57 17.12
N ALA A 330 -9.08 -1.54 16.95
CA ALA A 330 -7.99 -1.57 15.98
C ALA A 330 -6.90 -2.59 16.34
N PRO A 331 -6.26 -2.53 17.52
CA PRO A 331 -5.34 -3.58 17.95
C PRO A 331 -6.08 -4.92 18.14
N ALA A 332 -7.28 -4.94 18.75
CA ALA A 332 -8.05 -6.17 18.99
C ALA A 332 -8.38 -6.97 17.71
N THR A 333 -8.58 -6.29 16.57
CA THR A 333 -8.82 -6.92 15.27
C THR A 333 -7.52 -7.33 14.56
N THR A 334 -6.41 -6.67 14.91
CA THR A 334 -5.09 -7.00 14.36
C THR A 334 -4.49 -8.23 15.06
N PHE A 335 -4.85 -8.45 16.33
CA PHE A 335 -4.60 -9.67 17.10
C PHE A 335 -5.37 -10.87 16.56
#